data_AF-A0A396S5D4-F1
#
_entry.id   AF-A0A396S5D4-F1
#
_cell.length_a   1.000
_cell.length_b   1.000
_cell.length_c   1.000
_cell.angle_alpha   90.00
_cell.angle_beta   90.00
_cell.angle_gamma   90.00
#
_symmetry.space_group_name_H-M   'P 1'
#
loop_
_entity.id
_entity.type
_entity.pdbx_description
1 polymer ?
#
loop_
_entity_poly.entity_id
_entity_poly.type
_entity_poly.pdbx_seq_one_letter_code
_entity_poly.pdbx_strand_id
1 'polypeptide(L)' 'MGSSVLKPNAKIAPERESEALAIRNNMIIELLVNVLDEALVIERHILRERLANLIELADYDEELTETLHGVINKL' A
#
# COMPACT_ATOMS: atom_id res chain seq x y z
N MET A 1 2.70 -16.29 -26.27
CA MET A 1 4.13 -16.55 -25.99
C MET A 1 4.41 -16.07 -24.58
N GLY A 2 4.49 -17.00 -23.62
CA GLY A 2 4.57 -16.68 -22.20
C GLY A 2 6.00 -16.42 -21.78
N SER A 3 6.35 -15.16 -21.53
CA SER A 3 7.44 -14.85 -20.61
C SER A 3 6.89 -15.08 -19.20
N SER A 4 7.36 -16.11 -18.51
CA SER A 4 7.20 -16.16 -17.05
C SER A 4 8.04 -15.02 -16.49
N VAL A 5 7.42 -13.85 -16.29
CA VAL A 5 8.03 -12.69 -15.61
C VAL A 5 8.51 -13.06 -14.20
N LEU A 6 7.87 -14.08 -13.61
CA LEU A 6 8.25 -14.67 -12.34
C LEU A 6 9.56 -15.45 -12.47
N LYS A 7 10.54 -15.07 -11.66
CA LYS A 7 11.83 -15.75 -11.49
C LYS A 7 11.75 -16.66 -10.25
N PRO A 8 11.33 -17.93 -10.36
CA PRO A 8 11.05 -18.79 -9.21
C PRO A 8 12.28 -19.09 -8.34
N ASN A 9 13.49 -18.93 -8.89
CA ASN A 9 14.76 -19.14 -8.19
C ASN A 9 15.44 -17.83 -7.75
N ALA A 10 14.71 -16.71 -7.71
CA ALA A 10 15.25 -15.45 -7.21
C ALA A 10 15.63 -15.56 -5.73
N LYS A 11 16.80 -15.03 -5.37
CA LYS A 11 17.28 -15.01 -3.98
C LYS A 11 16.91 -13.68 -3.33
N ILE A 12 16.55 -13.73 -2.05
CA ILE A 12 16.40 -12.54 -1.21
C ILE A 12 17.79 -12.10 -0.79
N ALA A 13 18.14 -10.84 -1.08
CA ALA A 13 19.32 -10.20 -0.54
C ALA A 13 18.94 -9.57 0.82
N PRO A 14 19.46 -10.06 1.97
CA PRO A 14 19.00 -9.63 3.28
C PRO A 14 19.08 -8.12 3.50
N GLU A 15 20.12 -7.48 2.96
CA GLU A 15 20.34 -6.03 3.04
C GLU A 15 19.32 -5.19 2.25
N ARG A 16 18.55 -5.83 1.36
CA ARG A 16 17.49 -5.18 0.54
C ARG A 16 16.09 -5.65 0.93
N GLU A 17 15.95 -6.55 1.91
CA GLU A 17 14.67 -7.19 2.22
C GLU A 17 13.61 -6.18 2.65
N SER A 18 13.96 -5.25 3.55
CA SER A 18 13.03 -4.22 4.03
C SER A 18 12.54 -3.29 2.91
N GLU A 19 13.44 -2.89 2.00
CA GLU A 19 13.08 -2.07 0.85
C GLU A 19 12.21 -2.84 -0.15
N ALA A 20 12.55 -4.10 -0.42
CA ALA A 20 11.77 -4.97 -1.29
C ALA A 20 10.36 -5.21 -0.74
N LEU A 21 10.23 -5.39 0.58
CA LEU A 21 8.94 -5.54 1.26
C LEU A 21 8.10 -4.26 1.17
N ALA A 22 8.71 -3.10 1.38
CA ALA A 22 8.04 -1.81 1.26
C ALA A 22 7.51 -1.58 -0.16
N ILE A 23 8.35 -1.81 -1.18
CA ILE A 23 7.95 -1.69 -2.59
C ILE A 23 6.81 -2.65 -2.92
N ARG A 24 6.94 -3.93 -2.53
CA ARG A 24 5.90 -4.95 -2.77
C ARG A 24 4.58 -4.55 -2.13
N ASN A 25 4.59 -4.05 -0.90
CA ASN A 25 3.38 -3.64 -0.20
C ASN A 25 2.69 -2.47 -0.90
N ASN A 26 3.46 -1.46 -1.35
CA ASN A 26 2.92 -0.34 -2.13
C ASN A 26 2.28 -0.82 -3.45
N MET A 27 2.95 -1.72 -4.19
CA MET A 27 2.41 -2.29 -5.43
C MET A 27 1.09 -3.03 -5.22
N ILE A 28 0.96 -3.78 -4.11
CA ILE A 28 -0.29 -4.49 -3.77
C ILE A 28 -1.39 -3.49 -3.42
N ILE A 29 -1.09 -2.45 -2.64
CA ILE A 29 -2.05 -1.41 -2.27
C ILE A 29 -2.55 -0.69 -3.53
N GLU A 30 -1.65 -0.24 -4.41
CA GLU A 30 -2.02 0.41 -5.67
C GLU A 30 -2.90 -0.49 -6.54
N LEU A 31 -2.55 -1.77 -6.67
CA LEU A 31 -3.36 -2.74 -7.42
C LEU A 31 -4.76 -2.88 -6.83
N LEU A 32 -4.87 -3.03 -5.50
CA LEU A 32 -6.16 -3.16 -4.83
C LEU A 32 -7.01 -1.90 -4.97
N VAL A 33 -6.42 -0.71 -4.75
CA VAL A 33 -7.13 0.57 -4.89
C VAL A 33 -7.63 0.73 -6.32
N ASN A 34 -6.78 0.48 -7.32
CA ASN A 34 -7.18 0.60 -8.73
C ASN A 34 -8.31 -0.37 -9.09
N VAL A 35 -8.21 -1.65 -8.68
CA VAL A 35 -9.27 -2.63 -8.94
C VAL A 35 -10.58 -2.26 -8.24
N LEU A 36 -10.52 -1.75 -7.01
CA LEU A 36 -11.71 -1.36 -6.23
C LEU A 36 -12.36 -0.07 -6.76
N ASP A 37 -11.55 0.88 -7.27
CA ASP A 37 -12.02 2.10 -7.94
C ASP A 37 -12.67 1.75 -9.30
N GLU A 38 -12.01 0.91 -10.12
CA GLU A 38 -12.54 0.45 -11.42
C GLU A 38 -13.83 -0.34 -11.29
N ALA A 39 -13.94 -1.18 -10.24
CA ALA A 39 -15.15 -1.97 -9.99
C ALA A 39 -16.26 -1.18 -9.27
N LEU A 40 -16.05 0.12 -8.95
CA LEU A 40 -16.94 0.97 -8.16
C LEU A 40 -17.34 0.35 -6.81
N VAL A 41 -16.49 -0.53 -6.26
CA VAL A 41 -16.79 -1.29 -5.04
C VAL A 41 -16.59 -0.44 -3.79
N ILE A 42 -15.67 0.53 -3.84
CA ILE A 42 -15.40 1.43 -2.72
C ILE A 42 -15.45 2.86 -3.20
N GLU A 43 -16.33 3.66 -2.60
CA GLU A 43 -16.32 5.10 -2.80
C GLU A 43 -15.07 5.69 -2.13
N ARG A 44 -14.31 6.54 -2.84
CA ARG A 44 -13.03 7.09 -2.37
C ARG A 44 -13.11 7.71 -0.98
N HIS A 45 -14.23 8.34 -0.62
CA HIS A 45 -14.44 8.92 0.70
C HIS A 45 -14.47 7.86 1.81
N ILE A 46 -15.09 6.70 1.56
CA ILE A 46 -15.11 5.55 2.49
C ILE A 46 -13.71 4.98 2.64
N LEU A 47 -12.94 4.85 1.56
CA LEU A 47 -11.56 4.37 1.62
C LEU A 47 -10.69 5.28 2.49
N ARG A 48 -10.77 6.60 2.29
CA ARG A 48 -10.03 7.58 3.10
C ARG A 48 -10.40 7.49 4.57
N GLU A 49 -11.68 7.38 4.90
CA GLU A 49 -12.15 7.23 6.28
C GLU A 49 -11.65 5.94 6.94
N ARG A 50 -11.65 4.81 6.21
CA ARG A 50 -11.13 3.54 6.75
C ARG A 50 -9.62 3.57 6.96
N LEU A 51 -8.87 4.18 6.04
CA LEU A 51 -7.43 4.35 6.18
C LEU A 51 -7.08 5.30 7.35
N ALA A 52 -7.83 6.40 7.51
CA ALA A 52 -7.68 7.30 8.64
C ALA A 52 -7.91 6.57 9.98
N ASN A 53 -8.98 5.77 10.07
CA ASN A 53 -9.25 4.95 11.26
C ASN A 53 -8.12 3.95 11.57
N LEU A 54 -7.48 3.39 10.55
CA LEU A 54 -6.35 2.47 10.75
C LEU A 54 -5.10 3.19 11.28
N ILE A 55 -4.87 4.44 10.87
CA ILE A 55 -3.79 5.27 11.41
C ILE A 55 -4.05 5.57 12.89
N GLU A 56 -5.27 5.99 13.24
CA GLU A 56 -5.63 6.32 14.63
C GLU A 56 -5.55 5.10 15.57
N LEU A 57 -5.70 3.90 15.03
CA LEU A 57 -5.53 2.64 15.78
C LEU A 57 -4.07 2.21 15.90
N ALA A 58 -3.17 2.78 15.12
CA ALA A 58 -1.75 2.48 15.17
C ALA A 58 -1.04 3.42 16.15
N ASP A 59 -0.09 2.86 16.91
CA ASP A 59 0.68 3.60 17.92
C ASP A 59 1.89 4.27 17.25
N TYR A 60 1.63 5.26 16.39
CA TYR A 60 2.64 6.10 15.77
C TYR A 60 2.81 7.40 16.56
N ASP A 61 3.96 8.05 16.40
CA ASP A 61 4.14 9.41 16.90
C ASP A 61 3.25 10.42 16.15
N GLU A 62 3.09 11.60 16.74
CA GLU A 62 2.20 12.66 16.25
C GLU A 62 2.59 13.17 14.84
N GLU A 63 3.90 13.31 14.57
CA GLU A 63 4.40 13.81 13.28
C GLU A 63 4.16 12.80 12.15
N LEU A 64 4.42 11.52 12.41
CA LEU A 64 4.14 10.45 11.46
C LEU A 64 2.64 10.30 11.19
N THR A 65 1.82 10.38 12.25
CA THR A 65 0.35 10.34 12.15
C THR A 65 -0.19 11.45 11.25
N GLU A 66 0.24 12.70 11.48
CA GLU A 66 -0.15 13.84 10.65
C GLU A 66 0.31 13.67 9.19
N THR A 67 1.53 13.18 8.98
CA THR A 67 2.07 12.92 7.65
C THR A 67 1.23 11.87 6.90
N LEU A 68 0.84 10.79 7.58
CA LEU A 68 0.03 9.72 6.99
C LEU A 68 -1.38 10.20 6.60
N HIS A 69 -2.01 11.04 7.42
CA HIS A 69 -3.28 11.71 7.06
C HIS A 69 -3.11 12.61 5.82
N GLY A 70 -2.00 13.35 5.74
CA GLY A 70 -1.66 14.15 4.56
C GLY A 70 -1.49 13.33 3.29
N VAL A 71 -0.96 12.11 3.39
CA VAL A 71 -0.83 11.18 2.26
C VAL A 71 -2.18 10.65 1.81
N ILE A 72 -3.06 10.25 2.75
CA ILE A 72 -4.40 9.74 2.41
C ILE A 72 -5.25 10.80 1.71
N ASN A 73 -5.15 12.06 2.11
CA ASN A 73 -5.90 13.15 1.49
C ASN A 73 -5.55 13.40 0.01
N LYS A 74 -4.40 12.88 -0.47
CA LYS A 74 -3.97 12.97 -1.87
C LYS A 74 -4.55 11.86 -2.77
N LEU A 75 -5.13 10.78 -2.21
CA LEU A 75 -5.72 9.64 -2.93
C LEU A 75 -7.10 9.97 -3.51
#